data_AF-A0A7V4E5P4-F1
#
_entry.id   AF-A0A7V4E5P4-F1
#
_cell.length_a   1.000
_cell.length_b   1.000
_cell.length_c   1.000
_cell.angle_alpha   90.00
_cell.angle_beta   90.00
_cell.angle_gamma   90.00
#
_symmetry.space_group_name_H-M   'P 1'
#
loop_
_entity.id
_entity.type
_entity.pdbx_description
1 polymer ?
#
loop_
_entity_poly.entity_id
_entity_poly.type
_entity_poly.pdbx_seq_one_letter_code
_entity_poly.pdbx_strand_id
1 'polypeptide(L)'
;PYPGGFAEGGWVTGRFSVVLPGAPLLLDADQQSLYAAYPYQLLIYRDGHWQSLPLPGTPRFLRASSGKVVVGLGEGVYTEEGFLPYPARDAAWGQEGLFWIGEKGLYRETTLLRPGAFSQVVALDTGVVALGREAYFYPEGLLLPLPQVVRKAQAGACGAVALMEGWVYLVRPEGAKPVAEAQDFAAWGEAIYLTPGQRVVSCKEVVWP
;
A
#
# COMPACT_ATOMS: atom_id res chain seq x y z
N PRO A 1 4.58 3.94 -10.72
CA PRO A 1 4.07 2.57 -11.03
C PRO A 1 2.81 2.29 -10.18
N TYR A 2 2.02 1.27 -10.51
CA TYR A 2 0.91 0.79 -9.70
C TYR A 2 0.89 -0.76 -9.67
N PRO A 3 0.16 -1.41 -8.74
CA PRO A 3 0.11 -2.88 -8.71
C PRO A 3 -0.41 -3.51 -10.01
N GLY A 4 0.53 -4.04 -10.80
CA GLY A 4 0.26 -4.69 -12.08
C GLY A 4 0.68 -3.88 -13.31
N GLY A 5 1.31 -2.71 -13.18
CA GLY A 5 1.77 -1.94 -14.34
C GLY A 5 2.32 -0.54 -14.06
N PHE A 6 2.23 0.31 -15.09
CA PHE A 6 2.77 1.67 -15.08
C PHE A 6 1.70 2.68 -15.49
N ALA A 7 1.90 3.92 -15.04
CA ALA A 7 1.10 5.06 -15.48
C ALA A 7 2.02 6.23 -15.82
N GLU A 8 1.72 6.90 -16.92
CA GLU A 8 2.43 8.11 -17.38
C GLU A 8 1.39 9.17 -17.73
N GLY A 9 1.35 10.25 -16.95
CA GLY A 9 0.22 11.17 -17.00
C GLY A 9 -1.09 10.45 -16.70
N GLY A 10 -2.06 10.54 -17.61
CA GLY A 10 -3.32 9.80 -17.53
C GLY A 10 -3.31 8.40 -18.19
N TRP A 11 -2.21 7.99 -18.83
CA TRP A 11 -2.15 6.72 -19.56
C TRP A 11 -1.76 5.59 -18.61
N VAL A 12 -2.60 4.57 -18.47
CA VAL A 12 -2.36 3.41 -17.60
C VAL A 12 -2.20 2.16 -18.46
N THR A 13 -1.10 1.43 -18.26
CA THR A 13 -0.76 0.21 -19.01
C THR A 13 -0.35 -0.93 -18.08
N GLY A 14 -0.26 -2.16 -18.61
CA GLY A 14 0.03 -3.37 -17.84
C GLY A 14 -1.24 -4.21 -17.68
N ARG A 15 -1.63 -4.51 -16.43
CA ARG A 15 -2.84 -5.28 -16.15
C ARG A 15 -4.13 -4.55 -16.58
N PHE A 16 -4.16 -3.24 -16.42
CA PHE A 16 -5.22 -2.39 -16.97
C PHE A 16 -4.66 -1.60 -18.15
N SER A 17 -5.50 -1.37 -19.15
CA SER A 17 -5.21 -0.52 -20.31
C SER A 17 -6.33 0.50 -20.44
N VAL A 18 -6.15 1.66 -19.80
CA VAL A 18 -7.17 2.70 -19.71
C VAL A 18 -6.57 4.10 -19.77
N VAL A 19 -7.42 5.07 -20.11
CA VAL A 19 -7.06 6.50 -20.10
C VAL A 19 -7.83 7.18 -18.98
N LEU A 20 -7.10 7.79 -18.07
CA LEU A 20 -7.61 8.62 -16.99
C LEU A 20 -7.77 10.08 -17.45
N PRO A 21 -8.63 10.89 -16.80
CA PRO A 21 -8.81 12.30 -17.14
C PRO A 21 -7.54 13.17 -17.04
N GLY A 22 -6.54 12.69 -16.30
CA GLY A 22 -5.24 13.32 -16.09
C GLY A 22 -4.39 12.50 -15.13
N ALA A 23 -3.21 13.00 -14.75
CA ALA A 23 -2.36 12.34 -13.77
C ALA A 23 -3.06 12.28 -12.41
N PRO A 24 -3.32 11.09 -11.83
CA PRO A 24 -3.94 10.98 -10.52
C PRO A 24 -2.94 11.38 -9.42
N LEU A 25 -3.46 11.82 -8.26
CA LEU A 25 -2.63 12.02 -7.07
C LEU A 25 -2.08 10.69 -6.56
N LEU A 26 -2.93 9.66 -6.59
CA LEU A 26 -2.62 8.32 -6.11
C LEU A 26 -3.27 7.30 -7.03
N LEU A 27 -2.56 6.21 -7.28
CA LEU A 27 -3.01 5.11 -8.13
C LEU A 27 -2.69 3.80 -7.42
N ASP A 28 -3.71 2.96 -7.26
CA ASP A 28 -3.56 1.64 -6.67
C ASP A 28 -4.52 0.64 -7.32
N ALA A 29 -4.31 -0.65 -7.09
CA ALA A 29 -5.17 -1.67 -7.66
C ALA A 29 -5.23 -2.95 -6.84
N ASP A 30 -6.42 -3.55 -6.75
CA ASP A 30 -6.64 -4.89 -6.20
C ASP A 30 -6.82 -5.90 -7.35
N GLN A 31 -7.26 -7.14 -7.07
CA GLN A 31 -7.47 -8.18 -8.10
C GLN A 31 -8.41 -7.78 -9.24
N GLN A 32 -9.42 -6.95 -8.97
CA GLN A 32 -10.53 -6.71 -9.89
C GLN A 32 -10.58 -5.28 -10.40
N SER A 33 -9.99 -4.34 -9.68
CA SER A 33 -10.24 -2.91 -9.89
C SER A 33 -8.97 -2.08 -9.89
N LEU A 34 -8.97 -1.04 -10.71
CA LEU A 34 -8.02 0.06 -10.67
C LEU A 34 -8.67 1.25 -9.96
N TYR A 35 -7.96 1.83 -9.00
CA TYR A 35 -8.41 2.97 -8.21
C TYR A 35 -7.51 4.17 -8.48
N ALA A 36 -8.08 5.27 -8.97
CA ALA A 36 -7.38 6.51 -9.24
C ALA A 36 -7.98 7.63 -8.39
N ALA A 37 -7.19 8.21 -7.51
CA ALA A 37 -7.66 9.26 -6.61
C ALA A 37 -7.21 10.65 -7.09
N TYR A 38 -8.16 11.58 -7.09
CA TYR A 38 -8.03 12.99 -7.44
C TYR A 38 -8.47 13.84 -6.25
N PRO A 39 -8.22 15.18 -6.25
CA PRO A 39 -8.84 16.05 -5.26
C PRO A 39 -10.36 15.82 -5.22
N TYR A 40 -10.89 15.46 -4.05
CA TYR A 40 -12.32 15.25 -3.79
C TYR A 40 -13.01 14.15 -4.63
N GLN A 41 -12.27 13.28 -5.32
CA GLN A 41 -12.85 12.26 -6.19
C GLN A 41 -12.03 10.98 -6.22
N LEU A 42 -12.71 9.84 -6.14
CA LEU A 42 -12.16 8.51 -6.41
C LEU A 42 -12.80 7.96 -7.68
N LEU A 43 -11.98 7.61 -8.66
CA LEU A 43 -12.40 6.85 -9.84
C LEU A 43 -12.07 5.38 -9.64
N ILE A 44 -13.04 4.52 -9.93
CA ILE A 44 -12.92 3.07 -9.85
C ILE A 44 -13.20 2.51 -11.25
N TYR A 45 -12.25 1.77 -11.80
CA TYR A 45 -12.44 1.00 -13.01
C TYR A 45 -12.57 -0.47 -12.67
N ARG A 46 -13.71 -1.07 -13.03
CA ARG A 46 -14.02 -2.49 -12.81
C ARG A 46 -14.85 -2.99 -13.98
N ASP A 47 -14.51 -4.16 -14.51
CA ASP A 47 -15.26 -4.84 -15.58
C ASP A 47 -15.63 -3.93 -16.77
N GLY A 48 -14.70 -3.08 -17.22
CA GLY A 48 -14.92 -2.17 -18.36
C GLY A 48 -15.69 -0.89 -18.05
N HIS A 49 -16.12 -0.69 -16.80
CA HIS A 49 -16.96 0.44 -16.40
C HIS A 49 -16.24 1.35 -15.41
N TRP A 50 -16.50 2.65 -15.54
CA TRP A 50 -16.06 3.66 -14.61
C TRP A 50 -17.16 3.99 -13.61
N GLN A 51 -16.80 3.95 -12.33
CA GLN A 51 -17.59 4.53 -11.25
C GLN A 51 -16.82 5.72 -10.69
N SER A 52 -17.57 6.80 -10.38
CA SER A 52 -17.03 7.98 -9.72
C SER A 52 -17.68 8.11 -8.35
N LEU A 53 -16.84 8.20 -7.32
CA LEU A 53 -17.28 8.41 -5.94
C LEU A 53 -16.73 9.74 -5.41
N PRO A 54 -17.57 10.60 -4.81
CA PRO A 54 -17.09 11.82 -4.17
C PRO A 54 -16.29 11.47 -2.92
N LEU A 55 -15.18 12.18 -2.71
CA LEU A 55 -14.41 12.10 -1.47
C LEU A 55 -14.64 13.36 -0.64
N PRO A 56 -14.82 13.25 0.69
CA PRO A 56 -15.02 14.40 1.56
C PRO A 56 -13.75 15.26 1.78
N GLY A 57 -12.63 14.92 1.14
CA GLY A 57 -11.37 15.65 1.26
C GLY A 57 -10.34 15.24 0.20
N THR A 58 -9.13 15.79 0.32
CA THR A 58 -8.02 15.46 -0.59
C THR A 58 -7.31 14.17 -0.13
N PRO A 59 -7.15 13.18 -1.03
CA PRO A 59 -6.39 11.96 -0.75
C PRO A 59 -4.95 12.22 -0.32
N ARG A 60 -4.51 11.54 0.76
CA ARG A 60 -3.11 11.50 1.22
C ARG A 60 -2.45 10.13 1.00
N PHE A 61 -3.24 9.06 1.10
CA PHE A 61 -2.84 7.71 0.75
C PHE A 61 -4.04 6.94 0.19
N LEU A 62 -3.75 5.90 -0.59
CA LEU A 62 -4.72 5.02 -1.25
C LEU A 62 -4.19 3.60 -1.13
N ARG A 63 -5.06 2.69 -0.67
CA ARG A 63 -4.73 1.28 -0.40
C ARG A 63 -5.86 0.41 -0.93
N ALA A 64 -5.56 -0.39 -1.94
CA ALA A 64 -6.48 -1.37 -2.51
C ALA A 64 -6.01 -2.79 -2.13
N SER A 65 -6.84 -3.54 -1.42
CA SER A 65 -6.54 -4.91 -1.03
C SER A 65 -7.81 -5.72 -0.84
N SER A 66 -7.80 -6.98 -1.29
CA SER A 66 -8.89 -7.93 -1.07
C SER A 66 -10.30 -7.41 -1.40
N GLY A 67 -10.42 -6.66 -2.51
CA GLY A 67 -11.69 -6.11 -2.97
C GLY A 67 -12.19 -4.89 -2.19
N LYS A 68 -11.37 -4.37 -1.26
CA LYS A 68 -11.67 -3.17 -0.49
C LYS A 68 -10.65 -2.07 -0.79
N VAL A 69 -11.15 -0.84 -0.81
CA VAL A 69 -10.33 0.36 -0.97
C VAL A 69 -10.40 1.22 0.30
N VAL A 70 -9.25 1.74 0.67
CA VAL A 70 -9.06 2.63 1.81
C VAL A 70 -8.38 3.90 1.32
N VAL A 71 -8.97 5.05 1.60
CA VAL A 71 -8.44 6.36 1.21
C VAL A 71 -8.25 7.22 2.45
N GLY A 72 -7.01 7.64 2.73
CA GLY A 72 -6.72 8.57 3.82
C GLY A 72 -7.02 10.00 3.42
N LEU A 73 -7.83 10.70 4.20
CA LEU A 73 -8.34 12.05 3.91
C LEU A 73 -8.14 12.99 5.10
N GLY A 74 -6.91 13.41 5.42
CA GLY A 74 -6.66 14.48 6.42
C GLY A 74 -7.06 14.15 7.87
N GLU A 75 -8.36 14.24 8.09
CA GLU A 75 -9.15 14.08 9.31
C GLU A 75 -9.71 12.66 9.49
N GLY A 76 -9.60 11.79 8.49
CA GLY A 76 -10.19 10.45 8.57
C GLY A 76 -9.75 9.49 7.47
N VAL A 77 -10.42 8.34 7.44
CA VAL A 77 -10.25 7.28 6.46
C VAL A 77 -11.59 7.05 5.78
N TYR A 78 -11.63 7.20 4.46
CA TYR A 78 -12.77 6.83 3.64
C TYR A 78 -12.65 5.38 3.17
N THR A 79 -13.78 4.68 3.21
CA THR A 79 -13.99 3.33 2.69
C THR A 79 -15.29 3.31 1.91
N GLU A 80 -15.54 2.26 1.13
CA GLU A 80 -16.83 2.11 0.43
C GLU A 80 -18.03 2.03 1.40
N GLU A 81 -17.80 1.60 2.64
CA GLU A 81 -18.82 1.49 3.69
C GLU A 81 -19.08 2.84 4.41
N GLY A 82 -18.19 3.82 4.23
CA GLY A 82 -18.33 5.16 4.79
C GLY A 82 -17.02 5.78 5.26
N PHE A 83 -17.16 6.96 5.86
CA PHE A 83 -16.06 7.73 6.42
C PHE A 83 -15.87 7.42 7.90
N LEU A 84 -14.65 7.05 8.27
CA LEU A 84 -14.24 6.74 9.64
C LEU A 84 -13.34 7.88 10.15
N PRO A 85 -13.63 8.49 11.31
CA PRO A 85 -12.88 9.63 11.85
C PRO A 85 -11.57 9.18 12.53
N TYR A 86 -10.80 8.33 11.84
CA TYR A 86 -9.49 7.87 12.29
C TYR A 86 -8.40 8.75 11.66
N PRO A 87 -7.61 9.49 12.46
CA PRO A 87 -6.56 10.38 11.95
C PRO A 87 -5.34 9.56 11.50
N ALA A 88 -5.53 8.69 10.51
CA ALA A 88 -4.55 7.74 10.04
C ALA A 88 -3.50 8.42 9.17
N ARG A 89 -2.24 8.03 9.39
CA ARG A 89 -1.10 8.33 8.53
C ARG A 89 -1.01 7.35 7.36
N ASP A 90 -1.41 6.10 7.61
CA ASP A 90 -1.57 5.03 6.64
C ASP A 90 -2.59 4.02 7.20
N ALA A 91 -3.28 3.26 6.34
CA ALA A 91 -4.26 2.28 6.78
C ALA A 91 -4.47 1.18 5.73
N ALA A 92 -4.61 -0.07 6.17
CA ALA A 92 -4.85 -1.21 5.29
C ALA A 92 -6.01 -2.05 5.82
N TRP A 93 -6.84 -2.55 4.91
CA TRP A 93 -7.89 -3.49 5.26
C TRP A 93 -7.31 -4.90 5.36
N GLY A 94 -7.37 -5.49 6.56
CA GLY A 94 -7.00 -6.88 6.83
C GLY A 94 -8.22 -7.77 7.05
N GLN A 95 -8.00 -9.06 7.32
CA GLN A 95 -9.09 -10.00 7.58
C GLN A 95 -9.90 -9.65 8.84
N GLU A 96 -9.26 -9.08 9.85
CA GLU A 96 -9.90 -8.70 11.13
C GLU A 96 -10.47 -7.28 11.15
N GLY A 97 -10.45 -6.55 10.02
CA GLY A 97 -10.95 -5.18 9.93
C GLY A 97 -9.88 -4.18 9.49
N LEU A 98 -10.12 -2.89 9.77
CA LEU A 98 -9.24 -1.81 9.38
C LEU A 98 -8.08 -1.67 10.38
N PHE A 99 -6.86 -1.85 9.87
CA PHE A 99 -5.64 -1.54 10.58
C PHE A 99 -5.12 -0.19 10.14
N TRP A 100 -4.66 0.62 11.07
CA TRP A 100 -4.17 1.95 10.74
C TRP A 100 -3.05 2.41 11.66
N ILE A 101 -2.19 3.27 11.11
CA ILE A 101 -1.10 3.90 11.83
C ILE A 101 -1.58 5.26 12.32
N GLY A 102 -1.70 5.38 13.63
CA GLY A 102 -1.98 6.64 14.32
C GLY A 102 -0.70 7.32 14.79
N GLU A 103 -0.88 8.35 15.62
CA GLU A 103 0.25 9.04 16.24
C GLU A 103 1.04 8.15 17.21
N LYS A 104 0.33 7.29 17.96
CA LYS A 104 0.90 6.47 19.04
C LYS A 104 1.40 5.10 18.57
N GLY A 105 0.99 4.63 17.39
CA GLY A 105 1.38 3.32 16.87
C GLY A 105 0.34 2.66 15.98
N LEU A 106 0.34 1.33 15.96
CA LEU A 106 -0.58 0.49 15.18
C LEU A 106 -1.89 0.28 15.94
N TYR A 107 -2.99 0.58 15.26
CA TYR A 107 -4.35 0.36 15.72
C TYR A 107 -5.07 -0.68 14.86
N ARG A 108 -6.03 -1.37 15.47
CA ARG A 108 -7.13 -2.05 14.79
C ARG A 108 -8.42 -1.41 15.25
N GLU A 109 -9.15 -0.79 14.34
CA GLU A 109 -10.29 0.06 14.68
C GLU A 109 -9.90 1.07 15.78
N THR A 110 -10.62 1.12 16.90
CA THR A 110 -10.32 2.03 18.02
C THR A 110 -9.26 1.48 18.99
N THR A 111 -8.79 0.25 18.80
CA THR A 111 -7.90 -0.43 19.75
C THR A 111 -6.43 -0.25 19.36
N LEU A 112 -5.62 0.33 20.26
CA LEU A 112 -4.17 0.36 20.09
C LEU A 112 -3.60 -1.05 20.31
N LEU A 113 -3.06 -1.65 19.25
CA LEU A 113 -2.43 -2.97 19.32
C LEU A 113 -0.97 -2.89 19.77
N ARG A 114 -0.23 -1.92 19.23
CA ARG A 114 1.20 -1.79 19.50
C ARG A 114 1.64 -0.32 19.46
N PRO A 115 2.16 0.22 20.58
CA PRO A 115 2.86 1.50 20.57
C PRO A 115 4.12 1.44 19.70
N GLY A 116 4.42 2.50 18.96
CA GLY A 116 5.65 2.59 18.17
C GLY A 116 5.63 3.69 17.12
N ALA A 117 6.82 4.04 16.62
CA ALA A 117 7.00 5.03 15.58
C ALA A 117 6.87 4.41 14.18
N PHE A 118 5.68 3.91 13.87
CA PHE A 118 5.35 3.36 12.55
C PHE A 118 4.89 4.47 11.61
N SER A 119 5.08 4.26 10.31
CA SER A 119 4.66 5.16 9.24
C SER A 119 3.80 4.49 8.19
N GLN A 120 3.88 3.16 8.08
CA GLN A 120 3.16 2.37 7.07
C GLN A 120 2.53 1.12 7.72
N VAL A 121 1.42 0.66 7.16
CA VAL A 121 0.83 -0.65 7.49
C VAL A 121 0.46 -1.38 6.22
N VAL A 122 0.79 -2.66 6.17
CA VAL A 122 0.51 -3.54 5.03
C VAL A 122 -0.28 -4.73 5.52
N ALA A 123 -1.40 -5.03 4.84
CA ALA A 123 -2.13 -6.28 5.04
C ALA A 123 -1.52 -7.39 4.19
N LEU A 124 -1.21 -8.52 4.82
CA LEU A 124 -0.76 -9.76 4.21
C LEU A 124 -1.85 -10.83 4.38
N ASP A 125 -1.70 -11.98 3.72
CA ASP A 125 -2.68 -13.07 3.80
C ASP A 125 -2.85 -13.63 5.21
N THR A 126 -1.80 -13.56 6.04
CA THR A 126 -1.77 -14.13 7.40
C THR A 126 -1.94 -13.09 8.51
N GLY A 127 -2.01 -11.80 8.19
CA GLY A 127 -2.00 -10.75 9.21
C GLY A 127 -1.65 -9.37 8.67
N VAL A 128 -1.03 -8.53 9.51
CA VAL A 128 -0.54 -7.21 9.09
C VAL A 128 0.89 -6.96 9.56
N VAL A 129 1.59 -6.10 8.83
CA VAL A 129 2.91 -5.62 9.22
C VAL A 129 2.86 -4.11 9.35
N ALA A 130 3.14 -3.61 10.55
CA ALA A 130 3.39 -2.18 10.78
C ALA A 130 4.88 -1.89 10.62
N LEU A 131 5.20 -0.86 9.85
CA LEU A 131 6.53 -0.59 9.34
C LEU A 131 6.94 0.85 9.67
N GLY A 132 8.16 1.01 10.18
CA GLY A 132 8.77 2.30 10.51
C GLY A 132 10.30 2.19 10.47
N ARG A 133 10.96 2.36 11.63
CA ARG A 133 12.35 1.89 11.85
C ARG A 133 12.43 0.42 12.23
N GLU A 134 11.30 -0.16 12.55
CA GLU A 134 11.12 -1.56 12.90
C GLU A 134 9.92 -2.09 12.12
N ALA A 135 9.88 -3.41 11.92
CA ALA A 135 8.74 -4.13 11.38
C ALA A 135 8.08 -4.93 12.51
N TYR A 136 6.83 -4.62 12.81
CA TYR A 136 6.01 -5.37 13.75
C TYR A 136 5.00 -6.24 13.00
N PHE A 137 5.08 -7.55 13.17
CA PHE A 137 4.18 -8.53 12.58
C PHE A 137 3.09 -8.89 13.57
N TYR A 138 1.83 -8.73 13.16
CA TYR A 138 0.66 -9.08 13.93
C TYR A 138 -0.14 -10.17 13.18
N PRO A 139 -0.66 -11.20 13.89
CA PRO A 139 -0.78 -11.30 15.35
C PRO A 139 0.40 -11.92 16.10
N GLU A 140 1.44 -12.37 15.40
CA GLU A 140 2.56 -13.15 15.97
C GLU A 140 3.36 -12.37 17.03
N GLY A 141 3.31 -11.04 16.99
CA GLY A 141 3.97 -10.17 17.96
C GLY A 141 5.48 -10.01 17.71
N LEU A 142 5.98 -10.46 16.57
CA LEU A 142 7.38 -10.36 16.20
C LEU A 142 7.75 -8.92 15.85
N LEU A 143 8.88 -8.46 16.38
CA LEU A 143 9.45 -7.14 16.10
C LEU A 143 10.87 -7.31 15.57
N LEU A 144 11.14 -6.71 14.41
CA LEU A 144 12.45 -6.75 13.76
C LEU A 144 12.98 -5.34 13.50
N PRO A 145 14.26 -5.05 13.78
CA PRO A 145 14.86 -3.80 13.34
C PRO A 145 14.96 -3.79 11.81
N LEU A 146 14.66 -2.64 11.21
CA LEU A 146 14.86 -2.41 9.78
C LEU A 146 16.16 -1.64 9.54
N PRO A 147 16.83 -1.86 8.39
CA PRO A 147 18.08 -1.18 8.09
C PRO A 147 17.91 0.34 8.01
N GLN A 148 16.74 0.82 7.60
CA GLN A 148 16.40 2.23 7.46
C GLN A 148 14.92 2.49 7.71
N VAL A 149 14.52 3.77 7.71
CA VAL A 149 13.12 4.18 7.82
C VAL A 149 12.35 3.85 6.54
N VAL A 150 11.22 3.17 6.68
CA VAL A 150 10.30 2.88 5.57
C VAL A 150 9.59 4.14 5.09
N ARG A 151 9.72 4.44 3.79
CA ARG A 151 9.03 5.55 3.11
C ARG A 151 7.72 5.12 2.46
N LYS A 152 7.68 3.91 1.93
CA LYS A 152 6.53 3.31 1.27
C LYS A 152 6.60 1.80 1.46
N ALA A 153 5.47 1.15 1.68
CA ALA A 153 5.38 -0.30 1.70
C ALA A 153 4.15 -0.79 0.96
N GLN A 154 4.15 -1.98 0.39
CA GLN A 154 2.98 -2.65 -0.20
C GLN A 154 3.06 -4.16 0.03
N ALA A 155 1.92 -4.84 -0.09
CA ALA A 155 1.86 -6.29 -0.03
C ALA A 155 2.40 -6.90 -1.33
N GLY A 156 3.23 -7.93 -1.20
CA GLY A 156 3.57 -8.85 -2.28
C GLY A 156 3.28 -10.28 -1.84
N ALA A 157 3.21 -11.21 -2.80
CA ALA A 157 3.01 -12.63 -2.52
C ALA A 157 4.15 -13.23 -1.68
N CYS A 158 5.32 -12.61 -1.71
CA CYS A 158 6.48 -13.02 -0.95
C CYS A 158 6.56 -12.40 0.45
N GLY A 159 5.66 -11.50 0.86
CA GLY A 159 5.77 -10.70 2.09
C GLY A 159 5.63 -9.20 1.82
N ALA A 160 5.97 -8.38 2.79
CA ALA A 160 5.89 -6.92 2.64
C ALA A 160 7.07 -6.42 1.79
N VAL A 161 6.78 -5.61 0.78
CA VAL A 161 7.80 -4.93 -0.03
C VAL A 161 7.91 -3.49 0.46
N ALA A 162 9.10 -3.02 0.78
CA ALA A 162 9.33 -1.72 1.39
C ALA A 162 10.43 -0.93 0.69
N LEU A 163 10.20 0.38 0.48
CA LEU A 163 11.19 1.32 -0.03
C LEU A 163 11.88 2.04 1.14
N MET A 164 13.20 1.93 1.16
CA MET A 164 14.10 2.42 2.21
C MET A 164 15.35 3.00 1.54
N GLU A 165 15.62 4.30 1.71
CA GLU A 165 16.79 5.00 1.15
C GLU A 165 17.14 4.68 -0.33
N GLY A 166 16.13 4.65 -1.22
CA GLY A 166 16.35 4.39 -2.65
C GLY A 166 16.52 2.91 -3.01
N TRP A 167 16.33 2.01 -2.04
CA TRP A 167 16.35 0.57 -2.22
C TRP A 167 15.00 -0.05 -1.86
N VAL A 168 14.55 -0.97 -2.68
CA VAL A 168 13.41 -1.83 -2.40
C VAL A 168 13.89 -3.06 -1.66
N TYR A 169 13.22 -3.39 -0.57
CA TYR A 169 13.49 -4.55 0.26
C TYR A 169 12.27 -5.46 0.32
N LEU A 170 12.54 -6.76 0.46
CA LEU A 170 11.56 -7.74 0.88
C LEU A 170 11.69 -7.93 2.40
N VAL A 171 10.59 -7.69 3.11
CA VAL A 171 10.49 -7.77 4.57
C VAL A 171 9.58 -8.94 4.95
N ARG A 172 10.13 -9.83 5.78
CA ARG A 172 9.50 -11.05 6.29
C ARG A 172 9.85 -11.27 7.76
N PRO A 173 9.21 -12.24 8.45
CA PRO A 173 9.59 -12.61 9.80
C PRO A 173 11.09 -12.98 9.96
N GLU A 174 11.74 -13.46 8.91
CA GLU A 174 13.17 -13.82 8.94
C GLU A 174 14.09 -12.59 8.83
N GLY A 175 13.58 -11.42 8.42
CA GLY A 175 14.36 -10.18 8.31
C GLY A 175 13.96 -9.30 7.12
N ALA A 176 14.88 -8.42 6.72
CA ALA A 176 14.74 -7.56 5.55
C ALA A 176 15.93 -7.76 4.60
N LYS A 177 15.65 -8.04 3.33
CA LYS A 177 16.69 -8.24 2.29
C LYS A 177 16.50 -7.29 1.11
N PRO A 178 17.57 -6.65 0.61
CA PRO A 178 17.49 -5.77 -0.55
C PRO A 178 17.15 -6.58 -1.79
N VAL A 179 16.31 -6.00 -2.66
CA VAL A 179 15.89 -6.55 -3.95
C VAL A 179 16.57 -5.77 -5.07
N ALA A 180 16.39 -4.45 -5.08
CA ALA A 180 16.81 -3.59 -6.18
C ALA A 180 16.81 -2.11 -5.79
N GLU A 181 17.63 -1.31 -6.46
CA GLU A 181 17.53 0.15 -6.43
C GLU A 181 16.29 0.64 -7.19
N ALA A 182 15.58 1.60 -6.60
CA ALA A 182 14.46 2.32 -7.21
C ALA A 182 14.13 3.62 -6.47
N GLN A 183 13.59 4.60 -7.19
CA GLN A 183 13.00 5.81 -6.60
C GLN A 183 11.58 5.58 -6.10
N ASP A 184 10.82 4.71 -6.77
CA ASP A 184 9.49 4.28 -6.35
C ASP A 184 9.18 2.90 -6.91
N PHE A 185 8.22 2.20 -6.31
CA PHE A 185 7.82 0.86 -6.71
C PHE A 185 6.30 0.63 -6.60
N ALA A 186 5.84 -0.44 -7.23
CA ALA A 186 4.58 -1.08 -6.88
C ALA A 186 4.74 -2.60 -6.86
N ALA A 187 4.07 -3.28 -5.93
CA ALA A 187 4.11 -4.73 -5.80
C ALA A 187 2.78 -5.35 -6.23
N TRP A 188 2.84 -6.43 -7.01
CA TRP A 188 1.67 -7.20 -7.41
C TRP A 188 2.03 -8.68 -7.58
N GLY A 189 1.43 -9.53 -6.76
CA GLY A 189 1.80 -10.94 -6.71
C GLY A 189 3.30 -11.08 -6.44
N GLU A 190 4.01 -11.75 -7.35
CA GLU A 190 5.45 -11.94 -7.26
C GLU A 190 6.27 -10.83 -7.91
N ALA A 191 5.63 -9.95 -8.68
CA ALA A 191 6.28 -8.91 -9.45
C ALA A 191 6.41 -7.61 -8.65
N ILE A 192 7.56 -6.97 -8.78
CA ILE A 192 7.84 -5.64 -8.25
C ILE A 192 8.20 -4.74 -9.43
N TYR A 193 7.32 -3.76 -9.68
CA TYR A 193 7.44 -2.76 -10.73
C TYR A 193 8.23 -1.57 -10.19
N LEU A 194 9.29 -1.17 -10.86
CA LEU A 194 10.27 -0.20 -10.36
C LEU A 194 10.32 1.03 -11.27
N THR A 195 10.51 2.19 -10.66
CA THR A 195 10.85 3.46 -11.33
C THR A 195 12.10 4.09 -10.72
N PRO A 196 12.91 4.87 -11.46
CA PRO A 196 12.71 5.31 -12.84
C PRO A 196 12.86 4.18 -13.86
N GLY A 197 12.28 4.36 -15.04
CA GLY A 197 12.14 3.31 -16.06
C GLY A 197 10.91 2.42 -15.84
N GLN A 198 10.75 1.42 -16.71
CA GLN A 198 9.68 0.41 -16.63
C GLN A 198 10.29 -0.98 -16.39
N ARG A 199 11.03 -1.12 -15.29
CA ARG A 199 11.71 -2.38 -14.93
C ARG A 199 10.85 -3.19 -13.98
N VAL A 200 10.89 -4.52 -14.12
CA VAL A 200 10.17 -5.46 -13.26
C VAL A 200 11.17 -6.50 -12.74
N VAL A 201 11.11 -6.79 -11.46
CA VAL A 201 11.89 -7.85 -10.80
C VAL A 201 10.94 -8.78 -10.04
N SER A 202 11.39 -10.01 -9.74
CA SER A 202 10.60 -10.95 -8.96
C SER A 202 11.05 -11.00 -7.50
N CYS A 203 10.11 -10.99 -6.56
CA CYS A 203 10.42 -11.16 -5.13
C CYS A 203 10.96 -12.57 -4.80
N LYS A 204 10.78 -13.56 -5.69
CA LYS A 204 11.33 -14.91 -5.52
C LYS A 204 12.84 -15.00 -5.74
N GLU A 205 13.43 -14.01 -6.40
CA GLU A 205 14.89 -13.97 -6.61
C GLU A 205 15.67 -13.71 -5.32
N VAL A 206 14.97 -13.26 -4.25
CA VAL A 206 15.55 -13.09 -2.92
C VAL A 206 15.68 -14.45 -2.23
N VAL A 207 16.92 -14.94 -2.14
CA VAL A 207 17.23 -16.18 -1.42
C VAL A 207 17.25 -15.93 0.09
N TRP A 208 16.59 -16.78 0.86
CA TRP A 208 16.62 -16.79 2.33
C TRP A 208 17.47 -17.98 2.83
N PRO A 209 18.19 -17.83 3.96
CA PRO A 209 18.97 -18.93 4.53
C PRO A 209 18.07 -20.04 5.09
#